data_AF-A0A7S3SMD6-F1
#
_entry.id   AF-A0A7S3SMD6-F1
#
_cell.length_a   1.000
_cell.length_b   1.000
_cell.length_c   1.000
_cell.angle_alpha   90.00
_cell.angle_beta   90.00
_cell.angle_gamma   90.00
#
_symmetry.space_group_name_H-M   'P 1'
#
loop_
_entity.id
_entity.type
_entity.pdbx_description
1 polymer ?
#
loop_
_entity_poly.entity_id
_entity_poly.type
_entity_poly.pdbx_seq_one_letter_code
_entity_poly.pdbx_strand_id
1 'polypeptide(L)'
;MRATVTSSRAATRSVRSVCTVAARASHHPISQHPLRKDVAGVLHGRPFPRLDALPCAVTAITTTHKEPFELEGVVFPMFSQRHLLDSATRSEPPSSIEAACVVGRTREEAREEHSHLSLLCEHFLVPPPEASATFFTADLGGAGRLRWEQNTEVSTYTFLRPLPEEGSPLFEAPSLSLSAVPAWWLHSLPGRVVAATHIAVVSHEPPHPTHIDIRQYSPHFNRSSFVTAASVDDGDFRVTTDWRAHEDGFVRLLVEAVPSRWQHHAPVGGRGLDAVRQGLAVAAAGQRTAAGKVVQRLIELDKYRSLALMAQPLARSVSPRVDALQAQLQGVNDELRRSSACDLEGQRRLLDGLLRLTATALRVQEIASYRFSAAAAYAKIVEDRVSFLRLGRLEGAPSLESFLMGALQPAMRSCSAMSARLASVAASSRTTIDLLRARLTVEQQAQNVEQLEQLKETARTQLLLQECVEGLSVVAITYYSTGVLGYAAKAAHTLGYLPVQPEVALGCGMPLVGVGVWVALHRLKHSVLGERPAAPPTQEPRG
;
A
#
# COMPACT_ATOMS: atom_id res chain seq x y z
N MET A 1 -35.62 -71.42 39.57
CA MET A 1 -36.25 -70.68 40.71
C MET A 1 -35.97 -69.19 40.49
N ARG A 2 -37.02 -68.36 40.59
CA ARG A 2 -37.17 -66.90 40.30
C ARG A 2 -35.96 -66.00 40.64
N ALA A 3 -35.55 -65.03 39.79
CA ALA A 3 -35.95 -63.60 39.75
C ALA A 3 -35.82 -62.89 41.14
N THR A 4 -35.23 -61.71 41.36
CA THR A 4 -35.54 -60.36 40.81
C THR A 4 -34.55 -59.31 41.39
N VAL A 5 -33.95 -58.45 40.54
CA VAL A 5 -33.86 -56.96 40.55
C VAL A 5 -33.82 -56.17 41.89
N THR A 6 -32.85 -55.24 42.08
CA THR A 6 -33.05 -53.75 42.23
C THR A 6 -31.82 -52.95 42.77
N SER A 7 -31.35 -51.98 41.94
CA SER A 7 -31.10 -50.55 42.28
C SER A 7 -29.78 -50.19 43.03
N SER A 8 -29.19 -48.98 43.02
CA SER A 8 -29.42 -47.65 42.39
C SER A 8 -28.23 -46.72 42.77
N ARG A 9 -27.89 -45.76 41.88
CA ARG A 9 -27.26 -44.41 42.11
C ARG A 9 -25.83 -44.33 42.70
N ALA A 10 -24.83 -43.69 42.06
CA ALA A 10 -24.62 -42.28 41.63
C ALA A 10 -23.81 -41.42 42.65
N ALA A 11 -23.12 -40.39 42.13
CA ALA A 11 -22.30 -39.35 42.80
C ALA A 11 -20.82 -39.74 43.04
N THR A 12 -19.78 -39.23 42.34
CA THR A 12 -19.36 -37.87 41.92
C THR A 12 -18.82 -36.99 43.07
N ARG A 13 -17.59 -36.49 42.89
CA ARG A 13 -16.83 -35.47 43.65
C ARG A 13 -16.38 -35.90 45.06
N SER A 14 -15.18 -35.60 45.56
CA SER A 14 -14.28 -34.45 45.35
C SER A 14 -12.84 -34.91 45.61
N VAL A 15 -11.78 -34.14 45.31
CA VAL A 15 -11.18 -33.19 46.28
C VAL A 15 -9.89 -32.62 45.65
N ARG A 16 -9.85 -31.28 45.57
CA ARG A 16 -8.73 -30.36 45.83
C ARG A 16 -7.41 -30.36 45.02
N SER A 17 -7.07 -29.11 44.71
CA SER A 17 -5.81 -28.40 45.02
C SER A 17 -4.62 -28.61 44.10
N VAL A 18 -4.34 -27.51 43.38
CA VAL A 18 -3.04 -26.83 43.27
C VAL A 18 -1.81 -27.75 43.31
N CYS A 19 -1.19 -27.96 42.16
CA CYS A 19 0.26 -27.86 42.04
C CYS A 19 0.70 -27.84 40.57
N THR A 20 1.47 -26.81 40.25
CA THR A 20 2.62 -26.79 39.34
C THR A 20 2.99 -28.15 38.75
N VAL A 21 2.76 -28.34 37.45
CA VAL A 21 3.43 -29.39 36.68
C VAL A 21 3.90 -28.78 35.36
N ALA A 22 5.22 -28.81 35.18
CA ALA A 22 5.92 -28.53 33.95
C ALA A 22 5.20 -29.15 32.75
N ALA A 23 5.07 -28.39 31.67
CA ALA A 23 4.48 -28.84 30.42
C ALA A 23 5.20 -30.10 29.91
N ARG A 24 4.64 -31.28 30.20
CA ARG A 24 4.89 -32.47 29.39
C ARG A 24 4.23 -32.21 28.05
N ALA A 25 5.07 -32.05 27.02
CA ALA A 25 4.65 -32.10 25.63
C ALA A 25 3.91 -33.43 25.39
N SER A 26 2.58 -33.41 25.45
CA SER A 26 1.77 -34.51 24.95
C SER A 26 1.88 -34.49 23.43
N HIS A 27 2.71 -35.36 22.88
CA HIS A 27 2.77 -35.64 21.45
C HIS A 27 1.39 -36.10 20.98
N HIS A 28 0.63 -35.20 20.37
CA HIS A 28 -0.45 -35.62 19.48
C HIS A 28 0.18 -36.38 18.30
N PRO A 29 -0.42 -37.48 17.82
CA PRO A 29 0.16 -38.34 16.78
C PRO A 29 0.23 -37.68 15.39
N ILE A 30 -0.29 -36.47 15.25
CA ILE A 30 -0.34 -35.73 14.00
C ILE A 30 0.55 -34.50 14.16
N SER A 31 1.62 -34.43 13.36
CA SER A 31 2.38 -33.20 13.19
C SER A 31 1.45 -32.12 12.62
N GLN A 32 1.21 -31.07 13.40
CA GLN A 32 0.35 -29.97 12.99
C GLN A 32 1.20 -28.85 12.41
N HIS A 33 0.77 -28.31 11.26
CA HIS A 33 1.33 -27.06 10.77
C HIS A 33 1.10 -25.95 11.82
N PRO A 34 2.10 -25.12 12.16
CA PRO A 34 1.98 -24.10 13.21
C PRO A 34 0.76 -23.18 13.04
N LEU A 35 0.45 -22.81 11.79
CA LEU A 35 -0.68 -21.93 11.45
C LEU A 35 -2.04 -22.64 11.35
N ARG A 36 -2.13 -23.97 11.50
CA ARG A 36 -3.39 -24.70 11.26
C ARG A 36 -4.53 -24.19 12.15
N LYS A 37 -4.23 -23.90 13.42
CA LYS A 37 -5.22 -23.40 14.38
C LYS A 37 -5.64 -21.97 14.04
N ASP A 38 -4.68 -21.12 13.67
CA ASP A 38 -4.95 -19.73 13.28
C ASP A 38 -5.83 -19.68 12.03
N VAL A 39 -5.53 -20.49 11.01
CA VAL A 39 -6.31 -20.58 9.77
C VAL A 39 -7.69 -21.20 10.01
N ALA A 40 -7.79 -22.27 10.81
CA ALA A 40 -9.09 -22.85 11.16
C ALA A 40 -9.96 -21.86 11.95
N GLY A 41 -9.34 -21.03 12.78
CA GLY A 41 -10.00 -19.95 13.51
C GLY A 41 -10.61 -18.87 12.61
N VAL A 42 -10.07 -18.65 11.40
CA VAL A 42 -10.59 -17.64 10.45
C VAL A 42 -12.05 -17.92 10.07
N LEU A 43 -12.40 -19.19 9.81
CA LEU A 43 -13.76 -19.58 9.39
C LEU A 43 -14.78 -19.53 10.54
N HIS A 44 -14.33 -19.79 11.77
CA HIS A 44 -15.19 -19.86 12.96
C HIS A 44 -15.17 -18.59 13.81
N GLY A 45 -14.29 -17.63 13.52
CA GLY A 45 -13.94 -16.54 14.42
C GLY A 45 -14.90 -15.35 14.44
N ARG A 46 -15.91 -15.28 13.56
CA ARG A 46 -16.74 -14.06 13.42
C ARG A 46 -18.25 -14.25 13.15
N PRO A 47 -18.94 -15.34 13.56
CA PRO A 47 -20.39 -15.40 13.37
C PRO A 47 -21.07 -14.26 14.14
N PHE A 48 -21.99 -13.54 13.50
CA PHE A 48 -22.85 -12.62 14.23
C PHE A 48 -23.86 -13.43 15.04
N PRO A 49 -23.99 -13.17 16.34
CA PRO A 49 -24.91 -13.91 17.17
C PRO A 49 -26.34 -13.68 16.71
N ARG A 50 -27.17 -14.72 16.80
CA ARG A 50 -28.62 -14.58 16.71
C ARG A 50 -29.08 -13.44 17.64
N LEU A 51 -29.99 -12.60 17.18
CA LEU A 51 -30.58 -11.58 18.04
C LEU A 51 -31.33 -12.27 19.19
N ASP A 52 -31.07 -11.88 20.44
CA ASP A 52 -31.65 -12.58 21.60
C ASP A 52 -33.16 -12.33 21.68
N ALA A 53 -33.62 -11.12 21.37
CA ALA A 53 -35.01 -10.71 21.34
C ALA A 53 -35.34 -9.83 20.12
N LEU A 54 -36.61 -9.81 19.74
CA LEU A 54 -37.22 -8.82 18.86
C LEU A 54 -38.45 -8.27 19.58
N PRO A 55 -38.72 -6.95 19.52
CA PRO A 55 -37.91 -5.93 18.86
C PRO A 55 -36.62 -5.59 19.65
N CYS A 56 -35.57 -5.13 18.96
CA CYS A 56 -34.31 -4.73 19.60
C CYS A 56 -33.64 -3.52 18.93
N ALA A 57 -32.81 -2.82 19.68
CA ALA A 57 -31.94 -1.75 19.21
C ALA A 57 -30.48 -2.23 19.13
N VAL A 58 -29.78 -1.82 18.08
CA VAL A 58 -28.37 -2.10 17.85
C VAL A 58 -27.66 -0.78 17.61
N THR A 59 -26.49 -0.60 18.17
CA THR A 59 -25.63 0.55 17.87
C THR A 59 -24.24 0.06 17.55
N ALA A 60 -23.68 0.50 16.43
CA ALA A 60 -22.31 0.22 16.07
C ALA A 60 -21.51 1.53 15.98
N ILE A 61 -20.36 1.57 16.66
CA ILE A 61 -19.39 2.67 16.59
C ILE A 61 -18.08 2.09 16.08
N THR A 62 -17.57 2.64 14.98
CA THR A 62 -16.28 2.26 14.40
C THR A 62 -15.28 3.39 14.59
N THR A 63 -14.18 3.11 15.28
CA THR A 63 -13.10 4.06 15.54
C THR A 63 -11.81 3.69 14.80
N THR A 64 -10.98 4.70 14.54
CA THR A 64 -9.64 4.58 13.98
C THR A 64 -8.66 5.40 14.81
N HIS A 65 -7.43 4.91 15.00
CA HIS A 65 -6.33 5.72 15.55
C HIS A 65 -5.62 6.53 14.46
N LYS A 66 -6.01 6.37 13.20
CA LYS A 66 -5.43 7.09 12.07
C LYS A 66 -6.10 8.45 11.95
N GLU A 67 -5.32 9.51 12.03
CA GLU A 67 -5.84 10.88 11.94
C GLU A 67 -5.54 11.50 10.57
N PRO A 68 -6.28 12.54 10.17
CA PRO A 68 -5.91 13.34 9.02
C PRO A 68 -4.50 13.92 9.20
N PHE A 69 -3.68 13.82 8.16
CA PHE A 69 -2.31 14.34 8.18
C PHE A 69 -2.02 15.12 6.91
N GLU A 70 -1.45 16.30 7.05
CA GLU A 70 -1.07 17.13 5.91
C GLU A 70 0.40 16.92 5.57
N LEU A 71 0.69 16.55 4.32
CA LEU A 71 2.04 16.51 3.78
C LEU A 71 2.09 17.33 2.50
N GLU A 72 2.95 18.36 2.47
CA GLU A 72 3.15 19.21 1.29
C GLU A 72 1.85 19.81 0.71
N GLY A 73 0.93 20.24 1.59
CA GLY A 73 -0.36 20.82 1.18
C GLY A 73 -1.42 19.79 0.76
N VAL A 74 -1.12 18.49 0.89
CA VAL A 74 -2.07 17.39 0.63
C VAL A 74 -2.54 16.81 1.95
N VAL A 75 -3.86 16.83 2.19
CA VAL A 75 -4.47 16.25 3.38
C VAL A 75 -4.80 14.77 3.14
N PHE A 76 -4.06 13.90 3.83
CA PHE A 76 -4.31 12.47 3.87
C PHE A 76 -5.36 12.16 4.93
N PRO A 77 -6.45 11.45 4.60
CA PRO A 77 -7.59 11.27 5.49
C PRO A 77 -7.30 10.30 6.65
N MET A 78 -6.36 9.37 6.48
CA MET A 78 -5.99 8.39 7.49
C MET A 78 -4.49 8.12 7.47
N PHE A 79 -3.79 8.62 8.49
CA PHE A 79 -2.35 8.48 8.68
C PHE A 79 -2.02 8.14 10.16
N SER A 80 -0.95 7.37 10.40
CA SER A 80 -0.49 7.09 11.77
C SER A 80 0.62 8.08 12.17
N GLN A 81 0.27 9.10 12.97
CA GLN A 81 1.23 10.14 13.38
C GLN A 81 2.34 9.60 14.29
N ARG A 82 2.03 8.64 15.18
CA ARG A 82 2.98 8.15 16.20
C ARG A 82 4.22 7.48 15.60
N HIS A 83 4.11 6.92 14.39
CA HIS A 83 5.26 6.33 13.72
C HIS A 83 6.27 7.35 13.17
N LEU A 84 5.85 8.59 12.90
CA LEU A 84 6.77 9.68 12.56
C LEU A 84 7.66 10.08 13.74
N LEU A 85 7.13 9.99 14.96
CA LEU A 85 7.88 10.27 16.18
C LEU A 85 8.89 9.15 16.48
N ASP A 86 8.47 7.89 16.32
CA ASP A 86 9.35 6.73 16.50
C ASP A 86 10.51 6.70 15.49
N SER A 87 10.30 7.11 14.24
CA SER A 87 11.37 7.18 13.24
C SER A 87 12.34 8.34 13.50
N ALA A 88 11.85 9.49 14.00
CA ALA A 88 12.69 10.64 14.36
C ALA A 88 13.68 10.37 15.51
N THR A 89 13.42 9.35 16.34
CA THR A 89 14.35 8.92 17.40
C THR A 89 15.49 8.02 16.93
N ARG A 90 15.42 7.50 15.68
CA ARG A 90 16.53 6.76 15.08
C ARG A 90 17.52 7.76 14.47
N SER A 91 18.81 7.54 14.68
CA SER A 91 19.91 8.42 14.22
C SER A 91 20.15 8.40 12.71
N GLU A 92 19.33 7.67 11.96
CA GLU A 92 19.29 7.76 10.50
C GLU A 92 18.21 8.78 10.13
N PRO A 93 18.52 9.80 9.30
CA PRO A 93 17.46 10.66 8.78
C PRO A 93 16.43 9.75 8.10
N PRO A 94 15.11 10.00 8.26
CA PRO A 94 14.09 9.22 7.55
C PRO A 94 14.21 9.52 6.06
N SER A 95 15.13 8.82 5.38
CA SER A 95 15.37 8.91 3.95
C SER A 95 14.32 8.14 3.14
N SER A 96 13.37 7.51 3.82
CA SER A 96 12.41 6.59 3.21
C SER A 96 11.01 6.75 3.80
N ILE A 97 10.05 6.72 2.89
CA ILE A 97 8.60 6.90 3.05
C ILE A 97 7.94 5.68 3.73
N GLU A 98 8.73 4.73 4.26
CA GLU A 98 8.25 3.59 5.06
C GLU A 98 7.37 4.00 6.25
N ALA A 99 7.51 5.24 6.75
CA ALA A 99 6.67 5.80 7.81
C ALA A 99 5.30 6.35 7.33
N ALA A 100 5.09 6.56 6.02
CA ALA A 100 4.01 7.42 5.53
C ALA A 100 2.65 6.73 5.35
N CYS A 101 2.56 5.41 5.52
CA CYS A 101 1.29 4.69 5.58
C CYS A 101 1.48 3.39 6.35
N VAL A 102 1.71 3.46 7.66
CA VAL A 102 1.72 2.23 8.46
C VAL A 102 0.35 1.56 8.39
N VAL A 103 0.38 0.35 7.83
CA VAL A 103 -0.77 -0.46 7.45
C VAL A 103 -1.50 -0.98 8.69
N GLY A 104 -0.78 -1.16 9.80
CA GLY A 104 -1.27 -1.75 11.04
C GLY A 104 -1.32 -0.81 12.22
N ARG A 105 -1.95 -1.31 13.28
CA ARG A 105 -2.04 -0.69 14.61
C ARG A 105 -0.73 -0.86 15.37
N THR A 106 -0.33 0.15 16.14
CA THR A 106 0.84 0.06 17.02
C THR A 106 0.54 -0.77 18.27
N ARG A 107 1.57 -1.27 18.96
CA ARG A 107 1.39 -2.00 20.23
C ARG A 107 0.78 -1.14 21.32
N GLU A 108 1.05 0.16 21.30
CA GLU A 108 0.48 1.10 22.27
C GLU A 108 -1.00 1.34 22.01
N GLU A 109 -1.39 1.59 20.76
CA GLU A 109 -2.81 1.72 20.36
C GLU A 109 -3.61 0.46 20.73
N ALA A 110 -3.02 -0.73 20.52
CA ALA A 110 -3.65 -1.98 20.93
C ALA A 110 -3.82 -2.11 22.45
N ARG A 111 -2.84 -1.65 23.24
CA ARG A 111 -2.93 -1.63 24.71
C ARG A 111 -3.96 -0.61 25.20
N GLU A 112 -3.98 0.59 24.63
CA GLU A 112 -4.91 1.65 24.97
C GLU A 112 -6.36 1.18 24.76
N GLU A 113 -6.64 0.58 23.61
CA GLU A 113 -7.95 -0.01 23.33
C GLU A 113 -8.29 -1.17 24.28
N HIS A 114 -7.35 -2.07 24.52
CA HIS A 114 -7.56 -3.19 25.44
C HIS A 114 -7.88 -2.71 26.87
N SER A 115 -7.14 -1.71 27.37
CA SER A 115 -7.40 -1.06 28.65
C SER A 115 -8.78 -0.40 28.68
N HIS A 116 -9.14 0.32 27.62
CA HIS A 116 -10.46 0.95 27.50
C HIS A 116 -11.61 -0.06 27.52
N LEU A 117 -11.49 -1.17 26.79
CA LEU A 117 -12.47 -2.26 26.80
C LEU A 117 -12.53 -2.96 28.17
N SER A 118 -11.39 -3.12 28.84
CA SER A 118 -11.31 -3.72 30.18
C SER A 118 -12.07 -2.91 31.22
N LEU A 119 -12.04 -1.57 31.15
CA LEU A 119 -12.81 -0.70 32.06
C LEU A 119 -14.32 -0.93 31.94
N LEU A 120 -14.83 -1.16 30.72
CA LEU A 120 -16.24 -1.48 30.51
C LEU A 120 -16.59 -2.86 31.06
N CYS A 121 -15.72 -3.84 30.81
CA CYS A 121 -15.87 -5.19 31.35
C CYS A 121 -15.91 -5.18 32.88
N GLU A 122 -15.02 -4.43 33.54
CA GLU A 122 -15.00 -4.25 34.99
C GLU A 122 -16.29 -3.61 35.50
N HIS A 123 -16.78 -2.55 34.84
CA HIS A 123 -18.04 -1.88 35.22
C HIS A 123 -19.24 -2.84 35.22
N PHE A 124 -19.28 -3.77 34.26
CA PHE A 124 -20.35 -4.77 34.15
C PHE A 124 -20.02 -6.13 34.79
N LEU A 125 -18.89 -6.24 35.49
CA LEU A 125 -18.44 -7.47 36.17
C LEU A 125 -18.27 -8.67 35.21
N VAL A 126 -17.79 -8.41 33.98
CA VAL A 126 -17.50 -9.42 32.95
C VAL A 126 -15.98 -9.58 32.82
N PRO A 127 -15.45 -10.80 32.61
CA PRO A 127 -14.03 -10.97 32.32
C PRO A 127 -13.62 -10.23 31.03
N PRO A 128 -12.52 -9.47 31.04
CA PRO A 128 -12.01 -8.81 29.84
C PRO A 128 -11.49 -9.83 28.82
N PRO A 129 -11.37 -9.45 27.53
CA PRO A 129 -10.74 -10.29 26.53
C PRO A 129 -9.26 -10.58 26.85
N GLU A 130 -8.66 -11.52 26.14
CA GLU A 130 -7.20 -11.68 26.14
C GLU A 130 -6.52 -10.52 25.43
N ALA A 131 -5.28 -10.18 25.82
CA ALA A 131 -4.53 -9.06 25.24
C ALA A 131 -4.27 -9.18 23.72
N SER A 132 -4.25 -10.40 23.18
CA SER A 132 -4.08 -10.68 21.74
C SER A 132 -5.40 -10.91 21.01
N ALA A 133 -6.54 -10.83 21.68
CA ALA A 133 -7.83 -11.03 21.03
C ALA A 133 -8.07 -9.95 19.97
N THR A 134 -8.63 -10.34 18.83
CA THR A 134 -9.11 -9.40 17.79
C THR A 134 -10.64 -9.39 17.68
N PHE A 135 -11.28 -10.16 18.55
CA PHE A 135 -12.71 -10.34 18.61
C PHE A 135 -13.11 -10.64 20.05
N PHE A 136 -14.18 -10.02 20.52
CA PHE A 136 -14.72 -10.24 21.85
C PHE A 136 -16.24 -10.08 21.84
N THR A 137 -16.93 -10.86 22.65
CA THR A 137 -18.37 -10.72 22.89
C THR A 137 -18.65 -10.98 24.35
N ALA A 138 -19.46 -10.10 24.95
CA ALA A 138 -19.81 -10.11 26.36
C ALA A 138 -21.30 -9.85 26.54
N ASP A 139 -21.93 -10.61 27.41
CA ASP A 139 -23.25 -10.28 27.94
C ASP A 139 -23.07 -9.33 29.13
N LEU A 140 -23.60 -8.11 29.00
CA LEU A 140 -23.54 -7.05 30.02
C LEU A 140 -24.78 -7.07 30.93
N GLY A 141 -25.55 -8.18 30.91
CA GLY A 141 -26.76 -8.34 31.68
C GLY A 141 -27.88 -7.41 31.19
N GLY A 142 -28.49 -6.65 32.10
CA GLY A 142 -29.58 -5.73 31.78
C GLY A 142 -29.21 -4.61 30.78
N ALA A 143 -27.91 -4.35 30.59
CA ALA A 143 -27.41 -3.40 29.62
C ALA A 143 -27.39 -3.94 28.18
N GLY A 144 -27.62 -5.24 27.99
CA GLY A 144 -27.59 -5.91 26.69
C GLY A 144 -26.25 -6.59 26.42
N ARG A 145 -25.90 -6.74 25.14
CA ARG A 145 -24.71 -7.46 24.69
C ARG A 145 -23.74 -6.52 24.00
N LEU A 146 -22.46 -6.65 24.35
CA LEU A 146 -21.34 -6.02 23.67
C LEU A 146 -20.69 -7.01 22.71
N ARG A 147 -20.35 -6.52 21.53
CA ARG A 147 -19.45 -7.16 20.58
C ARG A 147 -18.37 -6.18 20.18
N TRP A 148 -17.12 -6.60 20.25
CA TRP A 148 -15.97 -5.84 19.78
C TRP A 148 -15.26 -6.63 18.69
N GLU A 149 -14.99 -5.95 17.58
CA GLU A 149 -14.21 -6.49 16.46
C GLU A 149 -13.06 -5.55 16.15
N GLN A 150 -11.86 -6.10 16.10
CA GLN A 150 -10.67 -5.40 15.67
C GLN A 150 -10.27 -5.85 14.25
N ASN A 151 -9.99 -4.86 13.42
CA ASN A 151 -9.39 -4.97 12.11
C ASN A 151 -8.06 -4.20 12.09
N THR A 152 -7.33 -4.26 10.97
CA THR A 152 -6.00 -3.62 10.84
C THR A 152 -6.04 -2.10 10.96
N GLU A 153 -7.14 -1.46 10.53
CA GLU A 153 -7.26 0.00 10.51
C GLU A 153 -8.28 0.55 11.50
N VAL A 154 -9.24 -0.26 11.92
CA VAL A 154 -10.38 0.19 12.71
C VAL A 154 -10.78 -0.85 13.75
N SER A 155 -11.49 -0.38 14.78
CA SER A 155 -12.21 -1.23 15.71
C SER A 155 -13.68 -0.87 15.71
N THR A 156 -14.55 -1.87 15.82
CA THR A 156 -16.00 -1.70 15.86
C THR A 156 -16.55 -2.23 17.17
N TYR A 157 -17.21 -1.35 17.92
CA TYR A 157 -17.98 -1.66 19.12
C TYR A 157 -19.45 -1.73 18.74
N THR A 158 -20.10 -2.86 18.98
CA THR A 158 -21.52 -3.09 18.69
C THR A 158 -22.25 -3.43 19.97
N PHE A 159 -23.26 -2.63 20.30
CA PHE A 159 -24.14 -2.81 21.46
C PHE A 159 -25.52 -3.23 20.99
N LEU A 160 -25.98 -4.37 21.46
CA LEU A 160 -27.30 -4.94 21.18
C LEU A 160 -28.13 -4.92 22.47
N ARG A 161 -29.35 -4.37 22.42
CA ARG A 161 -30.26 -4.38 23.57
C ARG A 161 -31.70 -4.61 23.11
N PRO A 162 -32.51 -5.44 23.79
CA PRO A 162 -33.95 -5.49 23.57
C PRO A 162 -34.59 -4.12 23.76
N LEU A 163 -35.63 -3.81 22.99
CA LEU A 163 -36.40 -2.57 23.19
C LEU A 163 -37.18 -2.65 24.51
N PRO A 164 -37.33 -1.54 25.28
CA PRO A 164 -37.94 -1.57 26.60
C PRO A 164 -39.42 -1.98 26.57
N GLU A 165 -40.19 -1.37 25.66
CA GLU A 165 -41.61 -1.62 25.46
C GLU A 165 -41.96 -1.58 23.97
N GLU A 166 -43.00 -2.30 23.58
CA GLU A 166 -43.50 -2.31 22.20
C GLU A 166 -44.10 -0.95 21.84
N GLY A 167 -43.70 -0.37 20.70
CA GLY A 167 -44.10 0.98 20.29
C GLY A 167 -43.28 2.13 20.88
N SER A 168 -42.24 1.85 21.67
CA SER A 168 -41.28 2.87 22.15
C SER A 168 -40.66 3.65 20.98
N PRO A 169 -40.32 4.94 21.15
CA PRO A 169 -39.66 5.72 20.11
C PRO A 169 -38.31 5.08 19.74
N LEU A 170 -38.11 4.74 18.47
CA LEU A 170 -37.04 3.81 18.05
C LEU A 170 -35.62 4.37 18.17
N PHE A 171 -35.44 5.68 17.95
CA PHE A 171 -34.13 6.34 17.89
C PHE A 171 -33.96 7.42 18.96
N GLU A 172 -34.65 7.26 20.09
CA GLU A 172 -34.60 8.19 21.22
C GLU A 172 -34.28 7.41 22.51
N ALA A 173 -33.70 8.08 23.50
CA ALA A 173 -33.56 7.49 24.82
C ALA A 173 -34.96 7.25 25.44
N PRO A 174 -35.20 6.11 26.12
CA PRO A 174 -34.23 5.08 26.52
C PRO A 174 -34.07 3.90 25.54
N SER A 175 -34.67 3.96 24.35
CA SER A 175 -34.68 2.86 23.37
C SER A 175 -33.34 2.59 22.70
N LEU A 176 -32.45 3.58 22.65
CA LEU A 176 -31.10 3.41 22.10
C LEU A 176 -30.32 2.39 22.94
N SER A 177 -29.60 1.47 22.29
CA SER A 177 -28.77 0.49 23.00
C SER A 177 -27.64 1.14 23.80
N LEU A 178 -27.15 2.31 23.37
CA LEU A 178 -26.19 3.11 24.12
C LEU A 178 -26.73 3.70 25.43
N SER A 179 -28.06 3.76 25.63
CA SER A 179 -28.64 4.31 26.87
C SER A 179 -28.23 3.53 28.12
N ALA A 180 -27.77 2.28 27.97
CA ALA A 180 -27.24 1.48 29.05
C ALA A 180 -25.71 1.56 29.21
N VAL A 181 -25.01 2.18 28.25
CA VAL A 181 -23.55 2.30 28.27
C VAL A 181 -23.17 3.57 29.04
N PRO A 182 -22.20 3.51 29.98
CA PRO A 182 -21.83 4.68 30.75
C PRO A 182 -21.29 5.81 29.88
N ALA A 183 -21.78 7.03 30.10
CA ALA A 183 -21.37 8.20 29.33
C ALA A 183 -19.85 8.45 29.40
N TRP A 184 -19.22 8.28 30.56
CA TRP A 184 -17.77 8.46 30.73
C TRP A 184 -16.96 7.54 29.81
N TRP A 185 -17.46 6.33 29.55
CA TRP A 185 -16.81 5.37 28.67
C TRP A 185 -16.93 5.82 27.21
N LEU A 186 -18.13 6.24 26.79
CA LEU A 186 -18.35 6.76 25.42
C LEU A 186 -17.50 8.00 25.10
N HIS A 187 -17.36 8.94 26.05
CA HIS A 187 -16.54 10.14 25.86
C HIS A 187 -15.03 9.85 25.83
N SER A 188 -14.60 8.69 26.34
CA SER A 188 -13.19 8.26 26.38
C SER A 188 -12.85 7.21 25.33
N LEU A 189 -13.70 7.03 24.31
CA LEU A 189 -13.45 6.11 23.21
C LEU A 189 -12.08 6.40 22.56
N PRO A 190 -11.22 5.38 22.40
CA PRO A 190 -9.91 5.54 21.81
C PRO A 190 -10.03 5.81 20.30
N GLY A 191 -9.24 6.79 19.84
CA GLY A 191 -9.19 7.21 18.44
C GLY A 191 -10.34 8.15 18.02
N ARG A 192 -10.65 8.14 16.72
CA ARG A 192 -11.67 8.98 16.08
C ARG A 192 -12.76 8.12 15.48
N VAL A 193 -14.02 8.53 15.62
CA VAL A 193 -15.17 7.84 15.03
C VAL A 193 -15.19 8.06 13.52
N VAL A 194 -15.22 6.96 12.76
CA VAL A 194 -15.29 6.94 11.28
C VAL A 194 -16.70 6.62 10.79
N ALA A 195 -17.40 5.77 11.52
CA ALA A 195 -18.75 5.36 11.21
C ALA A 195 -19.51 5.09 12.53
N ALA A 196 -20.74 5.58 12.62
CA ALA A 196 -21.58 5.46 13.79
C ALA A 196 -23.02 5.23 13.31
N THR A 197 -23.64 4.13 13.74
CA THR A 197 -24.93 3.71 13.23
C THR A 197 -25.82 3.17 14.33
N HIS A 198 -27.06 3.67 14.39
CA HIS A 198 -28.17 3.08 15.13
C HIS A 198 -29.07 2.26 14.21
N ILE A 199 -29.38 1.02 14.61
CA ILE A 199 -30.29 0.13 13.91
C ILE A 199 -31.42 -0.27 14.85
N ALA A 200 -32.65 0.07 14.50
CA ALA A 200 -33.84 -0.43 15.16
C ALA A 200 -34.35 -1.65 14.39
N VAL A 201 -34.52 -2.78 15.06
CA VAL A 201 -35.07 -4.00 14.48
C VAL A 201 -36.43 -4.27 15.11
N VAL A 202 -37.48 -4.15 14.31
CA VAL A 202 -38.86 -4.35 14.75
C VAL A 202 -39.50 -5.49 13.98
N SER A 203 -40.46 -6.15 14.60
CA SER A 203 -41.35 -7.09 13.91
C SER A 203 -42.65 -6.35 13.64
N HIS A 204 -43.11 -6.33 12.39
CA HIS A 204 -44.38 -5.72 12.05
C HIS A 204 -45.44 -6.81 11.84
N GLU A 205 -46.62 -6.67 12.42
CA GLU A 205 -47.75 -7.53 12.07
C GLU A 205 -48.34 -7.14 10.70
N PRO A 206 -48.82 -8.10 9.88
CA PRO A 206 -49.35 -7.84 8.55
C PRO A 206 -50.65 -7.01 8.55
N PRO A 207 -51.02 -6.37 7.41
CA PRO A 207 -50.47 -6.56 6.07
C PRO A 207 -49.39 -5.53 5.70
N HIS A 208 -48.27 -6.01 5.15
CA HIS A 208 -47.28 -5.14 4.52
C HIS A 208 -47.81 -4.72 3.14
N PRO A 209 -48.10 -3.44 2.89
CA PRO A 209 -48.42 -2.99 1.55
C PRO A 209 -47.16 -3.11 0.67
N THR A 210 -47.36 -3.57 -0.56
CA THR A 210 -46.32 -3.60 -1.62
C THR A 210 -45.83 -2.21 -1.95
N HIS A 211 -46.72 -1.22 -1.86
CA HIS A 211 -46.40 0.20 -1.94
C HIS A 211 -46.05 0.77 -0.56
N ILE A 212 -44.92 1.45 -0.46
CA ILE A 212 -44.46 2.12 0.76
C ILE A 212 -44.74 3.62 0.68
N ASP A 213 -45.41 4.19 1.69
CA ASP A 213 -45.46 5.65 1.85
C ASP A 213 -44.25 6.09 2.67
N ILE A 214 -43.24 6.66 2.04
CA ILE A 214 -42.03 7.15 2.72
C ILE A 214 -42.38 8.15 3.84
N ARG A 215 -43.46 8.93 3.70
CA ARG A 215 -43.81 9.98 4.66
C ARG A 215 -44.03 9.44 6.07
N GLN A 216 -44.46 8.18 6.19
CA GLN A 216 -44.64 7.54 7.50
C GLN A 216 -43.32 7.31 8.25
N TYR A 217 -42.21 7.18 7.53
CA TYR A 217 -40.88 6.96 8.10
C TYR A 217 -40.11 8.26 8.34
N SER A 218 -40.50 9.34 7.66
CA SER A 218 -39.85 10.67 7.76
C SER A 218 -39.65 11.14 9.21
N PRO A 219 -40.58 10.92 10.17
CA PRO A 219 -40.36 11.30 11.58
C PRO A 219 -39.12 10.67 12.22
N HIS A 220 -38.72 9.46 11.80
CA HIS A 220 -37.53 8.79 12.32
C HIS A 220 -36.22 9.35 11.73
N PHE A 221 -36.30 10.00 10.57
CA PHE A 221 -35.16 10.43 9.75
C PHE A 221 -35.09 11.97 9.60
N ASN A 222 -35.15 12.72 10.70
CA ASN A 222 -35.10 14.20 10.72
C ASN A 222 -36.11 14.89 9.79
N ARG A 223 -37.27 14.25 9.57
CA ARG A 223 -38.28 14.71 8.60
C ARG A 223 -37.72 14.88 7.17
N SER A 224 -36.71 14.09 6.83
CA SER A 224 -36.12 14.06 5.48
C SER A 224 -37.19 13.71 4.46
N SER A 225 -37.22 14.47 3.36
CA SER A 225 -38.01 14.14 2.18
C SER A 225 -37.35 13.05 1.32
N PHE A 226 -36.11 12.67 1.66
CA PHE A 226 -35.34 11.68 0.94
C PHE A 226 -34.98 10.54 1.90
N VAL A 227 -35.74 9.46 1.81
CA VAL A 227 -35.49 8.21 2.53
C VAL A 227 -35.47 7.11 1.49
N THR A 228 -34.47 6.25 1.57
CA THR A 228 -34.34 5.07 0.72
C THR A 228 -34.92 3.87 1.43
N ALA A 229 -35.49 2.94 0.66
CA ALA A 229 -35.96 1.67 1.21
C ALA A 229 -35.61 0.51 0.26
N ALA A 230 -35.46 -0.66 0.83
CA ALA A 230 -35.28 -1.90 0.09
C ALA A 230 -35.92 -3.08 0.82
N SER A 231 -36.40 -4.03 0.02
CA SER A 231 -36.66 -5.39 0.46
C SER A 231 -35.32 -6.14 0.60
N VAL A 232 -35.19 -7.03 1.56
CA VAL A 232 -33.95 -7.76 1.88
C VAL A 232 -34.27 -9.23 2.08
N ASP A 233 -33.34 -10.12 1.69
CA ASP A 233 -33.48 -11.58 1.77
C ASP A 233 -34.83 -12.08 1.18
N ASP A 234 -35.07 -11.76 -0.09
CA ASP A 234 -36.28 -12.12 -0.84
C ASP A 234 -37.60 -11.60 -0.21
N GLY A 235 -37.56 -10.53 0.57
CA GLY A 235 -38.74 -9.93 1.21
C GLY A 235 -38.98 -10.34 2.65
N ASP A 236 -38.08 -11.11 3.26
CA ASP A 236 -38.13 -11.44 4.68
C ASP A 236 -37.91 -10.21 5.58
N PHE A 237 -37.22 -9.18 5.07
CA PHE A 237 -37.00 -7.92 5.76
C PHE A 237 -37.21 -6.72 4.85
N ARG A 238 -37.53 -5.59 5.47
CA ARG A 238 -37.53 -4.27 4.86
C ARG A 238 -36.53 -3.39 5.60
N VAL A 239 -35.68 -2.70 4.85
CA VAL A 239 -34.69 -1.78 5.40
C VAL A 239 -34.95 -0.37 4.88
N THR A 240 -35.01 0.58 5.80
CA THR A 240 -35.31 2.00 5.52
C THR A 240 -34.25 2.89 6.16
N THR A 241 -33.71 3.86 5.42
CA THR A 241 -32.68 4.80 5.91
C THR A 241 -32.52 6.00 4.97
N ASP A 242 -32.09 7.14 5.51
CA ASP A 242 -31.68 8.32 4.74
C ASP A 242 -30.15 8.40 4.53
N TRP A 243 -29.36 7.48 5.11
CA TRP A 243 -27.89 7.42 5.07
C TRP A 243 -27.17 8.68 5.61
N ARG A 244 -27.87 9.54 6.36
CA ARG A 244 -27.32 10.79 6.90
C ARG A 244 -26.98 10.61 8.38
N ALA A 245 -25.95 11.31 8.82
CA ALA A 245 -25.75 11.50 10.26
C ALA A 245 -26.84 12.43 10.80
N HIS A 246 -27.44 12.04 11.91
CA HIS A 246 -28.42 12.84 12.64
C HIS A 246 -27.73 13.76 13.65
N GLU A 247 -28.49 14.49 14.48
CA GLU A 247 -27.94 15.45 15.45
C GLU A 247 -27.01 14.78 16.48
N ASP A 248 -27.23 13.50 16.75
CA ASP A 248 -26.39 12.63 17.59
C ASP A 248 -25.09 12.17 16.89
N GLY A 249 -24.93 12.46 15.59
CA GLY A 249 -23.81 12.00 14.77
C GLY A 249 -23.94 10.58 14.23
N PHE A 250 -25.06 9.89 14.48
CA PHE A 250 -25.28 8.51 14.04
C PHE A 250 -26.14 8.47 12.78
N VAL A 251 -25.85 7.52 11.89
CA VAL A 251 -26.76 7.12 10.82
C VAL A 251 -27.86 6.24 11.41
N ARG A 252 -29.10 6.39 10.94
CA ARG A 252 -30.23 5.58 11.40
C ARG A 252 -30.66 4.59 10.32
N LEU A 253 -30.90 3.34 10.73
CA LEU A 253 -31.47 2.27 9.89
C LEU A 253 -32.63 1.63 10.63
N LEU A 254 -33.77 1.50 9.95
CA LEU A 254 -34.90 0.74 10.43
C LEU A 254 -34.96 -0.59 9.67
N VAL A 255 -34.98 -1.70 10.41
CA VAL A 255 -35.15 -3.05 9.89
C VAL A 255 -36.49 -3.59 10.37
N GLU A 256 -37.42 -3.78 9.45
CA GLU A 256 -38.74 -4.35 9.73
C GLU A 256 -38.73 -5.80 9.26
N ALA A 257 -38.94 -6.75 10.17
CA ALA A 257 -39.06 -8.15 9.84
C ALA A 257 -40.49 -8.45 9.35
N VAL A 258 -40.60 -9.07 8.17
CA VAL A 258 -41.87 -9.38 7.52
C VAL A 258 -42.27 -10.83 7.85
N PRO A 259 -43.43 -11.10 8.47
CA PRO A 259 -43.77 -12.46 8.93
C PRO A 259 -44.13 -13.52 7.86
N SER A 260 -44.09 -13.22 6.58
CA SER A 260 -44.86 -13.98 5.56
C SER A 260 -44.27 -15.32 5.12
N ARG A 261 -42.95 -15.55 5.20
CA ARG A 261 -42.34 -16.81 4.69
C ARG A 261 -42.37 -17.97 5.68
N TRP A 262 -42.31 -17.68 6.98
CA TRP A 262 -42.18 -18.71 8.03
C TRP A 262 -43.52 -19.29 8.50
N GLN A 263 -44.62 -18.58 8.29
CA GLN A 263 -45.96 -19.04 8.68
C GLN A 263 -46.49 -20.17 7.78
N HIS A 264 -46.09 -20.22 6.50
CA HIS A 264 -46.53 -21.26 5.56
C HIS A 264 -45.81 -22.61 5.69
N HIS A 265 -44.69 -22.67 6.43
CA HIS A 265 -43.95 -23.91 6.71
C HIS A 265 -44.22 -24.49 8.10
N ALA A 266 -45.17 -23.92 8.85
CA ALA A 266 -45.68 -24.59 10.04
C ALA A 266 -46.26 -25.95 9.62
N PRO A 267 -45.90 -27.07 10.27
CA PRO A 267 -46.35 -28.39 9.86
C PRO A 267 -47.88 -28.46 9.96
N VAL A 268 -48.54 -28.36 8.81
CA VAL A 268 -49.97 -28.63 8.63
C VAL A 268 -50.14 -30.14 8.77
N GLY A 269 -50.13 -30.64 10.01
CA GLY A 269 -50.22 -32.07 10.27
C GLY A 269 -50.15 -32.50 11.74
N GLY A 270 -49.62 -31.68 12.64
CA GLY A 270 -49.59 -31.99 14.08
C GLY A 270 -50.88 -31.56 14.77
N ARG A 271 -51.82 -32.48 15.02
CA ARG A 271 -52.99 -32.21 15.87
C ARG A 271 -52.54 -32.07 17.34
N GLY A 272 -52.17 -30.84 17.74
CA GLY A 272 -51.86 -30.50 19.13
C GLY A 272 -51.33 -29.07 19.29
N LEU A 273 -51.80 -28.35 20.31
CA LEU A 273 -51.35 -26.98 20.65
C LEU A 273 -49.83 -26.89 20.84
N ASP A 274 -49.19 -27.97 21.31
CA ASP A 274 -47.74 -28.02 21.54
C ASP A 274 -46.94 -28.08 20.23
N ALA A 275 -47.44 -28.78 19.20
CA ALA A 275 -46.80 -28.83 17.89
C ALA A 275 -46.83 -27.46 17.19
N VAL A 276 -47.93 -26.73 17.34
CA VAL A 276 -48.07 -25.35 16.83
C VAL A 276 -47.14 -24.39 17.58
N ARG A 277 -47.08 -24.47 18.92
CA ARG A 277 -46.15 -23.68 19.73
C ARG A 277 -44.68 -23.95 19.37
N GLN A 278 -44.32 -25.21 19.17
CA GLN A 278 -42.96 -25.59 18.81
C GLN A 278 -42.59 -25.10 17.40
N GLY A 279 -43.52 -25.18 16.44
CA GLY A 279 -43.35 -24.61 15.10
C GLY A 279 -43.14 -23.10 15.10
N LEU A 280 -43.96 -22.37 15.87
CA LEU A 280 -43.81 -20.91 16.05
C LEU A 280 -42.48 -20.53 16.71
N ALA A 281 -42.04 -21.30 17.71
CA ALA A 281 -40.76 -21.06 18.37
C ALA A 281 -39.55 -21.26 17.43
N VAL A 282 -39.59 -22.27 16.56
CA VAL A 282 -38.57 -22.52 15.54
C VAL A 282 -38.57 -21.42 14.47
N ALA A 283 -39.74 -21.00 14.00
CA ALA A 283 -39.88 -19.88 13.07
C ALA A 283 -39.30 -18.57 13.66
N ALA A 284 -39.67 -18.22 14.89
CA ALA A 284 -39.13 -17.06 15.60
C ALA A 284 -37.62 -17.17 15.87
N ALA A 285 -37.08 -18.38 15.97
CA ALA A 285 -35.64 -18.62 16.08
C ALA A 285 -34.91 -18.38 14.76
N GLY A 286 -35.49 -18.85 13.64
CA GLY A 286 -34.99 -18.62 12.30
C GLY A 286 -34.97 -17.13 11.95
N GLN A 287 -36.06 -16.42 12.21
CA GLN A 287 -36.19 -14.98 11.94
C GLN A 287 -35.17 -14.15 12.72
N ARG A 288 -34.95 -14.44 14.02
CA ARG A 288 -33.92 -13.79 14.85
C ARG A 288 -32.49 -14.01 14.33
N THR A 289 -32.23 -15.18 13.76
CA THR A 289 -30.92 -15.51 13.19
C THR A 289 -30.71 -14.79 11.87
N ALA A 290 -31.73 -14.75 11.02
CA ALA A 290 -31.69 -14.02 9.75
C ALA A 290 -31.57 -12.50 9.98
N ALA A 291 -32.35 -11.94 10.91
CA ALA A 291 -32.26 -10.54 11.30
C ALA A 291 -30.86 -10.16 11.80
N GLY A 292 -30.22 -11.03 12.60
CA GLY A 292 -28.83 -10.81 13.03
C GLY A 292 -27.85 -10.75 11.87
N LYS A 293 -28.02 -11.61 10.85
CA LYS A 293 -27.20 -11.53 9.62
C LYS A 293 -27.44 -10.21 8.89
N VAL A 294 -28.69 -9.79 8.70
CA VAL A 294 -29.02 -8.51 8.05
C VAL A 294 -28.36 -7.35 8.80
N VAL A 295 -28.52 -7.29 10.12
CA VAL A 295 -27.90 -6.27 10.99
C VAL A 295 -26.38 -6.24 10.82
N GLN A 296 -25.71 -7.40 10.87
CA GLN A 296 -24.26 -7.47 10.68
C GLN A 296 -23.85 -6.86 9.32
N ARG A 297 -24.56 -7.23 8.26
CA ARG A 297 -24.25 -6.79 6.90
C ARG A 297 -24.49 -5.29 6.75
N LEU A 298 -25.51 -4.73 7.39
CA LEU A 298 -25.76 -3.29 7.41
C LEU A 298 -24.66 -2.53 8.16
N ILE A 299 -24.20 -3.04 9.31
CA ILE A 299 -23.06 -2.46 10.06
C ILE A 299 -21.78 -2.49 9.21
N GLU A 300 -21.51 -3.63 8.57
CA GLU A 300 -20.36 -3.74 7.67
C GLU A 300 -20.50 -2.80 6.45
N LEU A 301 -21.71 -2.63 5.93
CA LEU A 301 -21.97 -1.73 4.82
C LEU A 301 -21.64 -0.29 5.20
N ASP A 302 -22.14 0.21 6.33
CA ASP A 302 -21.86 1.58 6.78
C ASP A 302 -20.36 1.80 7.06
N LYS A 303 -19.74 0.83 7.75
CA LYS A 303 -18.30 0.83 8.04
C LYS A 303 -17.45 0.92 6.78
N TYR A 304 -17.63 -0.02 5.84
CA TYR A 304 -16.76 -0.12 4.67
C TYR A 304 -17.09 0.92 3.60
N ARG A 305 -18.34 1.38 3.50
CA ARG A 305 -18.74 2.56 2.71
C ARG A 305 -17.95 3.78 3.15
N SER A 306 -17.95 4.07 4.44
CA SER A 306 -17.28 5.25 5.00
C SER A 306 -15.76 5.16 4.79
N LEU A 307 -15.17 3.98 5.04
CA LEU A 307 -13.75 3.73 4.78
C LEU A 307 -13.35 3.90 3.32
N ALA A 308 -14.18 3.41 2.38
CA ALA A 308 -13.92 3.58 0.95
C ALA A 308 -14.05 5.05 0.51
N LEU A 309 -15.10 5.73 0.95
CA LEU A 309 -15.38 7.12 0.53
C LEU A 309 -14.38 8.14 1.09
N MET A 310 -13.67 7.84 2.18
CA MET A 310 -12.60 8.69 2.69
C MET A 310 -11.46 8.90 1.69
N ALA A 311 -11.26 8.02 0.71
CA ALA A 311 -10.24 8.22 -0.33
C ALA A 311 -10.62 9.28 -1.38
N GLN A 312 -11.89 9.66 -1.51
CA GLN A 312 -12.32 10.63 -2.51
C GLN A 312 -11.80 12.06 -2.22
N PRO A 313 -11.89 12.61 -0.99
CA PRO A 313 -11.23 13.86 -0.63
C PRO A 313 -9.73 13.85 -0.92
N LEU A 314 -9.04 12.73 -0.66
CA LEU A 314 -7.62 12.58 -0.99
C LEU A 314 -7.39 12.74 -2.50
N ALA A 315 -8.15 12.03 -3.34
CA ALA A 315 -8.04 12.14 -4.79
C ALA A 315 -8.27 13.59 -5.28
N ARG A 316 -9.20 14.32 -4.66
CA ARG A 316 -9.44 15.75 -4.98
C ARG A 316 -8.27 16.64 -4.56
N SER A 317 -7.71 16.43 -3.38
CA SER A 317 -6.56 17.21 -2.87
C SER A 317 -5.27 16.98 -3.65
N VAL A 318 -5.06 15.76 -4.15
CA VAL A 318 -3.86 15.39 -4.94
C VAL A 318 -3.96 15.88 -6.39
N SER A 319 -5.17 16.09 -6.92
CA SER A 319 -5.36 16.43 -8.34
C SER A 319 -4.54 17.63 -8.81
N PRO A 320 -4.60 18.82 -8.15
CA PRO A 320 -3.85 19.99 -8.62
C PRO A 320 -2.33 19.75 -8.65
N ARG A 321 -1.82 18.94 -7.72
CA ARG A 321 -0.40 18.58 -7.67
C ARG A 321 -0.01 17.70 -8.86
N VAL A 322 -0.85 16.73 -9.22
CA VAL A 322 -0.65 15.88 -10.39
C VAL A 322 -0.78 16.67 -11.69
N ASP A 323 -1.74 17.59 -11.77
CA ASP A 323 -1.89 18.52 -12.90
C ASP A 323 -0.60 19.33 -13.10
N ALA A 324 -0.03 19.88 -12.02
CA ALA A 324 1.23 20.62 -12.05
C ALA A 324 2.43 19.75 -12.49
N LEU A 325 2.57 18.53 -11.94
CA LEU A 325 3.65 17.61 -12.33
C LEU A 325 3.55 17.23 -13.82
N GLN A 326 2.33 16.99 -14.32
CA GLN A 326 2.10 16.68 -15.72
C GLN A 326 2.44 17.86 -16.63
N ALA A 327 2.06 19.09 -16.25
CA ALA A 327 2.42 20.31 -16.98
C ALA A 327 3.93 20.56 -17.00
N GLN A 328 4.62 20.36 -15.87
CA GLN A 328 6.08 20.47 -15.80
C GLN A 328 6.79 19.44 -16.70
N LEU A 329 6.32 18.19 -16.71
CA LEU A 329 6.87 17.14 -17.56
C LEU A 329 6.67 17.46 -19.06
N GLN A 330 5.50 17.99 -19.43
CA GLN A 330 5.26 18.48 -20.79
C GLN A 330 6.23 19.59 -21.18
N GLY A 331 6.43 20.58 -20.29
CA GLY A 331 7.39 21.66 -20.49
C GLY A 331 8.81 21.16 -20.72
N VAL A 332 9.28 20.19 -19.93
CA VAL A 332 10.61 19.57 -20.11
C VAL A 332 10.70 18.81 -21.44
N ASN A 333 9.67 18.03 -21.81
CA ASN A 333 9.66 17.32 -23.08
C ASN A 333 9.72 18.29 -24.28
N ASP A 334 9.03 19.43 -24.20
CA ASP A 334 9.09 20.46 -25.24
C ASP A 334 10.46 21.16 -25.30
N GLU A 335 11.09 21.40 -24.15
CA GLU A 335 12.43 21.96 -24.09
C GLU A 335 13.47 20.99 -24.65
N LEU A 336 13.39 19.71 -24.31
CA LEU A 336 14.25 18.66 -24.84
C LEU A 336 14.14 18.55 -26.38
N ARG A 337 12.93 18.72 -26.94
CA ARG A 337 12.70 18.76 -28.39
C ARG A 337 13.31 19.98 -29.06
N ARG A 338 13.29 21.14 -28.39
CA ARG A 338 13.85 22.40 -28.91
C ARG A 338 15.38 22.49 -28.73
N SER A 339 15.94 21.74 -27.79
CA SER A 339 17.36 21.79 -27.45
C SER A 339 18.25 21.17 -28.54
N SER A 340 19.20 21.95 -29.06
CA SER A 340 20.22 21.48 -30.00
C SER A 340 21.14 20.42 -29.37
N ALA A 341 21.74 19.55 -30.19
CA ALA A 341 22.64 18.49 -29.71
C ALA A 341 23.85 19.04 -28.93
N CYS A 342 24.32 20.24 -29.29
CA CYS A 342 25.53 20.84 -28.74
C CYS A 342 25.36 21.48 -27.33
N ASP A 343 24.15 21.59 -26.78
CA ASP A 343 23.91 22.18 -25.44
C ASP A 343 23.93 21.11 -24.34
N LEU A 344 25.13 20.62 -23.99
CA LEU A 344 25.31 19.61 -22.94
C LEU A 344 24.88 20.12 -21.55
N GLU A 345 25.10 21.40 -21.26
CA GLU A 345 24.83 21.97 -19.94
C GLU A 345 23.33 22.23 -19.73
N GLY A 346 22.61 22.62 -20.77
CA GLY A 346 21.14 22.61 -20.80
C GLY A 346 20.58 21.21 -20.60
N GLN A 347 21.10 20.20 -21.30
CA GLN A 347 20.65 18.81 -21.14
C GLN A 347 20.88 18.28 -19.71
N ARG A 348 22.03 18.58 -19.08
CA ARG A 348 22.29 18.23 -17.67
C ARG A 348 21.30 18.89 -16.71
N ARG A 349 20.98 20.18 -16.92
CA ARG A 349 19.96 20.89 -16.13
C ARG A 349 18.57 20.27 -16.28
N LEU A 350 18.20 19.87 -17.49
CA LEU A 350 16.94 19.17 -17.76
C LEU A 350 16.88 17.81 -17.06
N LEU A 351 17.98 17.05 -17.05
CA LEU A 351 18.07 15.78 -16.33
C LEU A 351 17.84 15.96 -14.83
N ASP A 352 18.50 16.94 -14.21
CA ASP A 352 18.31 17.24 -12.79
C ASP A 352 16.87 17.67 -12.48
N GLY A 353 16.26 18.45 -13.37
CA GLY A 353 14.84 18.81 -13.32
C GLY A 353 13.92 17.59 -13.33
N LEU A 354 14.13 16.66 -14.27
CA LEU A 354 13.36 15.42 -14.39
C LEU A 354 13.53 14.50 -13.19
N LEU A 355 14.74 14.38 -12.66
CA LEU A 355 15.00 13.57 -11.47
C LEU A 355 14.22 14.11 -10.26
N ARG A 356 14.23 15.43 -10.05
CA ARG A 356 13.44 16.09 -8.99
C ARG A 356 11.93 15.92 -9.19
N LEU A 357 11.45 16.09 -10.43
CA LEU A 357 10.04 15.88 -10.77
C LEU A 357 9.61 14.44 -10.51
N THR A 358 10.40 13.47 -10.96
CA THR A 358 10.14 12.03 -10.75
C THR A 358 10.13 11.68 -9.28
N ALA A 359 11.11 12.17 -8.50
CA ALA A 359 11.14 11.96 -7.05
C ALA A 359 9.88 12.50 -6.37
N THR A 360 9.40 13.68 -6.79
CA THR A 360 8.16 14.26 -6.27
C THR A 360 6.93 13.43 -6.65
N ALA A 361 6.85 12.97 -7.91
CA ALA A 361 5.74 12.14 -8.38
C ALA A 361 5.68 10.78 -7.65
N LEU A 362 6.83 10.12 -7.48
CA LEU A 362 6.94 8.87 -6.73
C LEU A 362 6.56 9.04 -5.26
N ARG A 363 6.97 10.16 -4.65
CA ARG A 363 6.59 10.50 -3.27
C ARG A 363 5.08 10.64 -3.10
N VAL A 364 4.41 11.38 -3.98
CA VAL A 364 2.94 11.51 -3.96
C VAL A 364 2.27 10.15 -4.23
N GLN A 365 2.82 9.36 -5.15
CA GLN A 365 2.30 8.04 -5.49
C GLN A 365 2.37 7.07 -4.32
N GLU A 366 3.49 6.99 -3.61
CA GLU A 366 3.68 6.04 -2.51
C GLU A 366 2.65 6.26 -1.40
N ILE A 367 2.40 7.53 -1.05
CA ILE A 367 1.47 7.87 0.03
C ILE A 367 0.02 7.65 -0.41
N ALA A 368 -0.32 8.01 -1.65
CA ALA A 368 -1.70 7.91 -2.14
C ALA A 368 -2.10 6.47 -2.51
N SER A 369 -1.16 5.67 -3.03
CA SER A 369 -1.43 4.32 -3.56
C SER A 369 -2.01 3.38 -2.50
N TYR A 370 -1.48 3.44 -1.27
CA TYR A 370 -2.02 2.63 -0.18
C TYR A 370 -3.52 2.92 0.05
N ARG A 371 -3.88 4.20 0.17
CA ARG A 371 -5.27 4.60 0.47
C ARG A 371 -6.22 4.29 -0.69
N PHE A 372 -5.78 4.48 -1.94
CA PHE A 372 -6.59 4.09 -3.11
C PHE A 372 -6.77 2.59 -3.22
N SER A 373 -5.73 1.79 -2.94
CA SER A 373 -5.81 0.32 -2.94
C SER A 373 -6.74 -0.18 -1.82
N ALA A 374 -6.60 0.34 -0.60
CA ALA A 374 -7.47 0.02 0.52
C ALA A 374 -8.93 0.40 0.23
N ALA A 375 -9.17 1.58 -0.33
CA ALA A 375 -10.51 2.02 -0.71
C ALA A 375 -11.15 1.11 -1.78
N ALA A 376 -10.38 0.66 -2.77
CA ALA A 376 -10.86 -0.32 -3.75
C ALA A 376 -11.23 -1.66 -3.10
N ALA A 377 -10.42 -2.16 -2.16
CA ALA A 377 -10.73 -3.37 -1.41
C ALA A 377 -12.00 -3.21 -0.53
N TYR A 378 -12.15 -2.07 0.15
CA TYR A 378 -13.35 -1.78 0.93
C TYR A 378 -14.61 -1.63 0.07
N ALA A 379 -14.50 -0.98 -1.09
CA ALA A 379 -15.59 -0.90 -2.05
C ALA A 379 -16.02 -2.29 -2.51
N LYS A 380 -15.08 -3.21 -2.71
CA LYS A 380 -15.40 -4.60 -3.05
C LYS A 380 -16.19 -5.31 -1.96
N ILE A 381 -15.82 -5.09 -0.69
CA ILE A 381 -16.60 -5.61 0.44
C ILE A 381 -18.03 -5.04 0.41
N VAL A 382 -18.20 -3.74 0.14
CA VAL A 382 -19.54 -3.14 0.05
C VAL A 382 -20.37 -3.78 -1.06
N GLU A 383 -19.81 -3.97 -2.26
CA GLU A 383 -20.48 -4.66 -3.37
C GLU A 383 -20.92 -6.08 -2.97
N ASP A 384 -20.04 -6.84 -2.33
CA ASP A 384 -20.35 -8.19 -1.89
C ASP A 384 -21.48 -8.16 -0.83
N ARG A 385 -21.46 -7.21 0.11
CA ARG A 385 -22.52 -7.06 1.12
C ARG A 385 -23.87 -6.70 0.52
N VAL A 386 -23.89 -5.81 -0.46
CA VAL A 386 -25.09 -5.46 -1.23
C VAL A 386 -25.65 -6.69 -1.95
N SER A 387 -24.77 -7.48 -2.58
CA SER A 387 -25.17 -8.73 -3.25
C SER A 387 -25.72 -9.76 -2.25
N PHE A 388 -25.06 -9.94 -1.10
CA PHE A 388 -25.51 -10.87 -0.06
C PHE A 388 -26.85 -10.49 0.57
N LEU A 389 -27.14 -9.19 0.71
CA LEU A 389 -28.42 -8.70 1.24
C LEU A 389 -29.60 -8.93 0.28
N ARG A 390 -29.34 -9.25 -1.00
CA ARG A 390 -30.37 -9.47 -2.03
C ARG A 390 -31.40 -8.35 -2.06
N LEU A 391 -30.92 -7.12 -2.23
CA LEU A 391 -31.75 -5.93 -2.19
C LEU A 391 -32.82 -5.95 -3.30
N GLY A 392 -34.09 -6.00 -2.91
CA GLY A 392 -35.24 -5.85 -3.79
C GLY A 392 -35.76 -4.41 -3.79
N ARG A 393 -36.35 -3.98 -4.91
CA ARG A 393 -37.01 -2.67 -5.00
C ARG A 393 -38.35 -2.69 -4.27
N LEU A 394 -38.70 -1.55 -3.67
CA LEU A 394 -40.00 -1.29 -3.07
C LEU A 394 -40.67 -0.15 -3.83
N GLU A 395 -41.91 -0.35 -4.27
CA GLU A 395 -42.66 0.71 -4.96
C GLU A 395 -42.99 1.84 -4.00
N GLY A 396 -42.78 3.08 -4.43
CA GLY A 396 -42.97 4.26 -3.58
C GLY A 396 -41.71 4.74 -2.86
N ALA A 397 -40.56 4.06 -3.00
CA ALA A 397 -39.28 4.53 -2.47
C ALA A 397 -38.09 4.47 -3.45
N PRO A 398 -37.13 5.41 -3.38
CA PRO A 398 -35.85 5.29 -4.05
C PRO A 398 -35.09 4.03 -3.61
N SER A 399 -34.43 3.39 -4.59
CA SER A 399 -33.62 2.19 -4.36
C SER A 399 -32.40 2.48 -3.50
N LEU A 400 -32.28 1.75 -2.39
CA LEU A 400 -31.11 1.79 -1.50
C LEU A 400 -29.81 1.39 -2.22
N GLU A 401 -29.87 0.35 -3.07
CA GLU A 401 -28.72 -0.09 -3.88
C GLU A 401 -28.24 1.01 -4.82
N SER A 402 -29.16 1.58 -5.62
CA SER A 402 -28.81 2.61 -6.60
C SER A 402 -28.24 3.86 -5.93
N PHE A 403 -28.73 4.20 -4.73
CA PHE A 403 -28.20 5.30 -3.95
C PHE A 403 -26.75 5.03 -3.49
N LEU A 404 -26.50 3.86 -2.89
CA LEU A 404 -25.18 3.47 -2.41
C LEU A 404 -24.16 3.39 -3.55
N MET A 405 -24.50 2.69 -4.63
CA MET A 405 -23.62 2.50 -5.78
C MET A 405 -23.42 3.80 -6.57
N GLY A 406 -24.45 4.64 -6.64
CA GLY A 406 -24.40 5.95 -7.27
C GLY A 406 -23.38 6.89 -6.62
N ALA A 407 -23.12 6.76 -5.31
CA ALA A 407 -22.07 7.51 -4.62
C ALA A 407 -20.71 6.80 -4.66
N LEU A 408 -20.69 5.48 -4.42
CA LEU A 408 -19.46 4.71 -4.27
C LEU A 408 -18.68 4.55 -5.58
N GLN A 409 -19.35 4.16 -6.67
CA GLN A 409 -18.64 3.85 -7.91
C GLN A 409 -17.94 5.06 -8.54
N PRO A 410 -18.56 6.26 -8.62
CA PRO A 410 -17.84 7.44 -9.10
C PRO A 410 -16.62 7.78 -8.25
N ALA A 411 -16.71 7.67 -6.92
CA ALA A 411 -15.59 7.90 -6.02
C ALA A 411 -14.42 6.93 -6.31
N MET A 412 -14.71 5.64 -6.52
CA MET A 412 -13.69 4.65 -6.85
C MET A 412 -13.07 4.88 -8.23
N ARG A 413 -13.86 5.28 -9.24
CA ARG A 413 -13.35 5.68 -10.55
C ARG A 413 -12.41 6.89 -10.47
N SER A 414 -12.72 7.87 -9.62
CA SER A 414 -11.81 9.00 -9.38
C SER A 414 -10.49 8.57 -8.75
N CYS A 415 -10.53 7.67 -7.77
CA CYS A 415 -9.32 7.13 -7.13
C CYS A 415 -8.45 6.35 -8.11
N SER A 416 -9.05 5.46 -8.91
CA SER A 416 -8.32 4.66 -9.90
C SER A 416 -7.74 5.53 -11.03
N ALA A 417 -8.49 6.52 -11.51
CA ALA A 417 -8.00 7.48 -12.48
C ALA A 417 -6.80 8.27 -11.94
N MET A 418 -6.86 8.74 -10.69
CA MET A 418 -5.75 9.47 -10.07
C MET A 418 -4.49 8.60 -9.94
N SER A 419 -4.65 7.34 -9.50
CA SER A 419 -3.54 6.39 -9.44
C SER A 419 -2.90 6.13 -10.81
N ALA A 420 -3.72 5.99 -11.86
CA ALA A 420 -3.24 5.78 -13.22
C ALA A 420 -2.48 7.00 -13.76
N ARG A 421 -2.96 8.22 -13.45
CA ARG A 421 -2.28 9.47 -13.83
C ARG A 421 -0.91 9.60 -13.18
N LEU A 422 -0.81 9.32 -11.87
CA LEU A 422 0.48 9.31 -11.16
C LEU A 422 1.47 8.30 -11.76
N ALA A 423 1.02 7.07 -12.02
CA ALA A 423 1.84 6.06 -12.64
C ALA A 423 2.31 6.45 -14.05
N SER A 424 1.45 7.12 -14.82
CA SER A 424 1.78 7.64 -16.16
C SER A 424 2.86 8.72 -16.12
N VAL A 425 2.79 9.68 -15.17
CA VAL A 425 3.81 10.72 -14.99
C VAL A 425 5.17 10.08 -14.62
N ALA A 426 5.18 9.12 -13.70
CA ALA A 426 6.41 8.43 -13.29
C ALA A 426 7.02 7.63 -14.45
N ALA A 427 6.20 6.88 -15.19
CA ALA A 427 6.64 6.10 -16.34
C ALA A 427 7.20 6.99 -17.46
N SER A 428 6.48 8.04 -17.82
CA SER A 428 6.92 8.98 -18.86
C SER A 428 8.19 9.72 -18.46
N SER A 429 8.35 10.10 -17.19
CA SER A 429 9.58 10.76 -16.72
C SER A 429 10.79 9.83 -16.82
N ARG A 430 10.62 8.55 -16.46
CA ARG A 430 11.67 7.53 -16.61
C ARG A 430 12.09 7.35 -18.07
N THR A 431 11.12 7.26 -18.98
CA THR A 431 11.42 7.18 -20.42
C THR A 431 12.20 8.41 -20.91
N THR A 432 11.82 9.62 -20.50
CA THR A 432 12.56 10.85 -20.89
C THR A 432 13.98 10.87 -20.31
N ILE A 433 14.17 10.42 -19.06
CA ILE A 433 15.51 10.28 -18.44
C ILE A 433 16.38 9.32 -19.24
N ASP A 434 15.85 8.16 -19.64
CA ASP A 434 16.61 7.16 -20.39
C ASP A 434 17.02 7.68 -21.77
N LEU A 435 16.12 8.39 -22.47
CA LEU A 435 16.44 9.05 -23.76
C LEU A 435 17.52 10.12 -23.61
N LEU A 436 17.43 10.95 -22.57
CA LEU A 436 18.39 12.03 -22.32
C LEU A 436 19.78 11.47 -21.95
N ARG A 437 19.83 10.42 -21.12
CA ARG A 437 21.08 9.69 -20.83
C ARG A 437 21.70 9.08 -22.08
N ALA A 438 20.88 8.46 -22.94
CA ALA A 438 21.37 7.90 -24.21
C ALA A 438 21.97 9.00 -25.10
N ARG A 439 21.30 10.14 -25.25
CA ARG A 439 21.80 11.29 -26.02
C ARG A 439 23.12 11.83 -25.46
N LEU A 440 23.21 12.05 -24.15
CA LEU A 440 24.44 12.50 -23.49
C LEU A 440 25.60 11.52 -23.70
N THR A 441 25.31 10.21 -23.68
CA THR A 441 26.33 9.18 -23.88
C THR A 441 26.88 9.22 -25.31
N VAL A 442 26.02 9.36 -26.32
CA VAL A 442 26.42 9.47 -27.73
C VAL A 442 27.25 10.74 -27.97
N GLU A 443 26.83 11.88 -27.44
CA GLU A 443 27.54 13.14 -27.63
C GLU A 443 28.92 13.12 -26.96
N GLN A 444 29.01 12.52 -25.77
CA GLN A 444 30.29 12.37 -25.06
C GLN A 444 31.23 11.38 -25.77
N GLN A 445 30.71 10.35 -26.44
CA GLN A 445 31.51 9.48 -27.31
C GLN A 445 32.03 10.23 -28.54
N ALA A 446 31.20 11.07 -29.17
CA ALA A 446 31.61 11.88 -30.32
C ALA A 446 32.77 12.82 -29.98
N GLN A 447 32.71 13.51 -28.83
CA GLN A 447 33.81 14.37 -28.35
C GLN A 447 35.11 13.59 -28.10
N ASN A 448 35.02 12.38 -27.53
CA ASN A 448 36.21 11.55 -27.30
C ASN A 448 36.87 11.13 -28.62
N VAL A 449 36.08 10.80 -29.65
CA VAL A 449 36.61 10.47 -30.99
C VAL A 449 37.31 11.67 -31.61
N GLU A 450 36.69 12.86 -31.55
CA GLU A 450 37.28 14.09 -32.09
C GLU A 450 38.61 14.43 -31.40
N GLN A 451 38.68 14.31 -30.07
CA GLN A 451 39.93 14.52 -29.32
C GLN A 451 41.03 13.54 -29.74
N LEU A 452 40.69 12.27 -29.99
CA LEU A 452 41.64 11.27 -30.47
C LEU A 452 42.15 11.59 -31.89
N GLU A 453 41.30 12.15 -32.76
CA GLU A 453 41.71 12.60 -34.09
C GLU A 453 42.69 13.78 -34.00
N GLN A 454 42.41 14.77 -33.15
CA GLN A 454 43.32 15.90 -32.92
C GLN A 454 44.69 15.44 -32.37
N LEU A 455 44.70 14.46 -31.47
CA LEU A 455 45.93 13.85 -30.97
C LEU A 455 46.70 13.12 -32.09
N LYS A 456 46.00 12.41 -32.97
CA LYS A 456 46.60 11.71 -34.11
C LYS A 456 47.25 12.68 -35.09
N GLU A 457 46.60 13.80 -35.40
CA GLU A 457 47.17 14.84 -36.27
C GLU A 457 48.42 15.48 -35.66
N THR A 458 48.36 15.78 -34.36
CA THR A 458 49.50 16.33 -33.62
C THR A 458 50.67 15.34 -33.60
N ALA A 459 50.41 14.06 -33.30
CA ALA A 459 51.42 13.00 -33.30
C ALA A 459 52.04 12.77 -34.69
N ARG A 460 51.22 12.84 -35.75
CA ARG A 460 51.70 12.73 -37.13
C ARG A 460 52.64 13.88 -37.49
N THR A 461 52.30 15.08 -37.08
CA THR A 461 53.14 16.27 -37.31
C THR A 461 54.47 16.17 -36.56
N GLN A 462 54.46 15.64 -35.34
CA GLN A 462 55.67 15.35 -34.57
C GLN A 462 56.55 14.28 -35.22
N LEU A 463 55.95 13.22 -35.78
CA LEU A 463 56.69 12.18 -36.50
C LEU A 463 57.41 12.72 -37.75
N LEU A 464 56.73 13.56 -38.53
CA LEU A 464 57.34 14.18 -39.71
C LEU A 464 58.51 15.11 -39.34
N LEU A 465 58.35 15.87 -38.26
CA LEU A 465 59.40 16.76 -37.76
C LEU A 465 60.60 15.96 -37.24
N GLN A 466 60.35 14.84 -36.56
CA GLN A 466 61.39 13.92 -36.10
C GLN A 466 62.12 13.27 -37.28
N GLU A 467 61.42 12.83 -38.33
CA GLU A 467 62.03 12.26 -39.53
C GLU A 467 62.92 13.29 -40.27
N CYS A 468 62.49 14.56 -40.33
CA CYS A 468 63.33 15.64 -40.86
C CYS A 468 64.58 15.89 -40.01
N VAL A 469 64.47 15.88 -38.68
CA VAL A 469 65.61 16.06 -37.77
C VAL A 469 66.57 14.85 -37.81
N GLU A 470 66.03 13.64 -37.95
CA GLU A 470 66.81 12.42 -38.17
C GLU A 470 67.67 12.56 -39.44
N GLY A 471 67.09 12.99 -40.56
CA GLY A 471 67.83 13.23 -41.81
C GLY A 471 68.93 14.30 -41.67
N LEU A 472 68.66 15.39 -40.94
CA LEU A 472 69.64 16.45 -40.69
C LEU A 472 70.78 15.98 -39.77
N SER A 473 70.49 15.12 -38.79
CA SER A 473 71.48 14.59 -37.86
C SER A 473 72.52 13.70 -38.55
N VAL A 474 72.14 12.93 -39.57
CA VAL A 474 73.07 12.11 -40.37
C VAL A 474 74.12 12.99 -41.03
N VAL A 475 73.70 14.13 -41.60
CA VAL A 475 74.61 15.09 -42.24
C VAL A 475 75.58 15.69 -41.21
N ALA A 476 75.06 16.17 -40.08
CA ALA A 476 75.88 16.77 -39.03
C ALA A 476 76.90 15.77 -38.42
N ILE A 477 76.46 14.56 -38.06
CA ILE A 477 77.31 13.53 -37.45
C ILE A 477 78.36 13.05 -38.46
N THR A 478 78.01 12.90 -39.74
CA THR A 478 78.97 12.52 -40.79
C THR A 478 80.07 13.56 -40.93
N TYR A 479 79.71 14.85 -40.92
CA TYR A 479 80.68 15.95 -40.98
C TYR A 479 81.64 15.93 -39.78
N TYR A 480 81.12 15.87 -38.55
CA TYR A 480 81.96 15.85 -37.34
C TYR A 480 82.82 14.58 -37.24
N SER A 481 82.26 13.41 -37.57
CA SER A 481 82.99 12.14 -37.52
C SER A 481 84.14 12.12 -38.54
N THR A 482 83.90 12.64 -39.75
CA THR A 482 84.95 12.78 -40.77
C THR A 482 86.04 13.74 -40.30
N GLY A 483 85.70 14.83 -39.61
CA GLY A 483 86.67 15.74 -38.99
C GLY A 483 87.55 15.06 -37.94
N VAL A 484 86.96 14.31 -37.01
CA VAL A 484 87.69 13.56 -35.96
C VAL A 484 88.60 12.49 -36.57
N LEU A 485 88.08 11.71 -37.52
CA LEU A 485 88.89 10.73 -38.25
C LEU A 485 90.01 11.39 -39.05
N GLY A 486 89.80 12.62 -39.53
CA GLY A 486 90.84 13.40 -40.20
C GLY A 486 91.98 13.81 -39.26
N TYR A 487 91.68 14.20 -38.03
CA TYR A 487 92.71 14.44 -37.02
C TYR A 487 93.45 13.13 -36.65
N ALA A 488 92.74 12.01 -36.52
CA ALA A 488 93.35 10.71 -36.26
C ALA A 488 94.23 10.23 -37.42
N ALA A 489 93.81 10.43 -38.67
CA ALA A 489 94.60 10.08 -39.87
C ALA A 489 95.88 10.91 -39.96
N LYS A 490 95.81 12.22 -39.67
CA LYS A 490 97.00 13.09 -39.58
C LYS A 490 97.95 12.66 -38.47
N ALA A 491 97.43 12.23 -37.32
CA ALA A 491 98.24 11.66 -36.23
C ALA A 491 98.91 10.33 -36.62
N ALA A 492 98.19 9.43 -37.29
CA ALA A 492 98.74 8.13 -37.71
C ALA A 492 99.78 8.26 -38.85
N HIS A 493 99.61 9.23 -39.75
CA HIS A 493 100.63 9.57 -40.76
C HIS A 493 101.90 10.15 -40.12
N THR A 494 101.77 11.00 -39.09
CA THR A 494 102.94 11.53 -38.35
C THR A 494 103.67 10.48 -37.52
N LEU A 495 102.99 9.40 -37.09
CA LEU A 495 103.61 8.22 -36.48
C LEU A 495 104.17 7.19 -37.50
N GLY A 496 104.03 7.42 -38.81
CA GLY A 496 104.63 6.58 -39.87
C GLY A 496 103.86 5.31 -40.24
N TYR A 497 102.61 5.15 -39.78
CA TYR A 497 101.81 3.93 -40.03
C TYR A 497 100.94 3.97 -41.31
N LEU A 498 100.74 5.13 -41.94
CA LEU A 498 99.97 5.25 -43.19
C LEU A 498 100.84 5.79 -44.35
N PRO A 499 100.98 5.05 -45.47
CA PRO A 499 101.76 5.46 -46.64
C PRO A 499 100.97 6.34 -47.65
N VAL A 500 99.80 6.86 -47.27
CA VAL A 500 98.89 7.61 -48.16
C VAL A 500 98.71 9.04 -47.64
N GLN A 501 98.67 10.02 -48.56
CA GLN A 501 98.38 11.42 -48.23
C GLN A 501 97.03 11.54 -47.49
N PRO A 502 96.98 12.19 -46.32
CA PRO A 502 95.78 12.28 -45.49
C PRO A 502 94.57 12.85 -46.23
N GLU A 503 94.76 13.78 -47.18
CA GLU A 503 93.65 14.37 -47.94
C GLU A 503 92.93 13.35 -48.84
N VAL A 504 93.66 12.43 -49.47
CA VAL A 504 93.09 11.41 -50.37
C VAL A 504 92.39 10.31 -49.57
N ALA A 505 92.99 9.89 -48.45
CA ALA A 505 92.37 8.93 -47.54
C ALA A 505 91.06 9.46 -46.93
N LEU A 506 91.00 10.76 -46.61
CA LEU A 506 89.79 11.41 -46.11
C LEU A 506 88.70 11.55 -47.19
N GLY A 507 89.08 11.93 -48.41
CA GLY A 507 88.14 12.07 -49.53
C GLY A 507 87.44 10.74 -49.89
N CYS A 508 88.19 9.64 -49.92
CA CYS A 508 87.61 8.30 -50.15
C CYS A 508 86.86 7.75 -48.93
N GLY A 509 87.26 8.12 -47.71
CA GLY A 509 86.63 7.66 -46.47
C GLY A 509 85.28 8.31 -46.17
N MET A 510 85.07 9.56 -46.62
CA MET A 510 83.86 10.33 -46.34
C MET A 510 82.52 9.65 -46.73
N PRO A 511 82.34 9.10 -47.95
CA PRO A 511 81.12 8.36 -48.30
C PRO A 511 80.96 7.08 -47.48
N LEU A 512 82.06 6.41 -47.12
CA LEU A 512 82.05 5.21 -46.28
C LEU A 512 81.57 5.53 -44.86
N VAL A 513 82.05 6.64 -44.28
CA VAL A 513 81.63 7.15 -42.97
C VAL A 513 80.16 7.54 -43.01
N GLY A 514 79.71 8.24 -44.06
CA GLY A 514 78.30 8.62 -44.22
C GLY A 514 77.35 7.42 -44.28
N VAL A 515 77.69 6.41 -45.08
CA VAL A 515 76.92 5.15 -45.14
C VAL A 515 76.98 4.42 -43.79
N GLY A 516 78.14 4.39 -43.14
CA GLY A 516 78.31 3.78 -41.81
C GLY A 516 77.43 4.43 -40.74
N VAL A 517 77.41 5.76 -40.67
CA VAL A 517 76.57 6.54 -39.74
C VAL A 517 75.09 6.32 -40.05
N TRP A 518 74.69 6.33 -41.32
CA TRP A 518 73.31 6.05 -41.73
C TRP A 518 72.87 4.65 -41.32
N VAL A 519 73.68 3.61 -41.61
CA VAL A 519 73.39 2.22 -41.21
C VAL A 519 73.35 2.08 -39.68
N ALA A 520 74.27 2.72 -38.95
CA ALA A 520 74.31 2.65 -37.48
C ALA A 520 73.07 3.27 -36.84
N LEU A 521 72.67 4.46 -37.28
CA LEU A 521 71.45 5.13 -36.79
C LEU A 521 70.19 4.36 -37.20
N HIS A 522 70.16 3.80 -38.41
CA HIS A 522 69.03 2.99 -38.88
C HIS A 522 68.89 1.66 -38.11
N ARG A 523 70.02 1.03 -37.76
CA ARG A 523 70.05 -0.18 -36.91
C ARG A 523 69.62 0.12 -35.48
N LEU A 524 70.10 1.22 -34.89
CA LEU A 524 69.69 1.67 -33.55
C LEU A 524 68.17 1.91 -33.50
N LYS A 525 67.62 2.59 -34.51
CA LYS A 525 66.17 2.80 -34.66
C LYS A 525 65.40 1.48 -34.69
N HIS A 526 65.84 0.52 -35.50
CA HIS A 526 65.21 -0.79 -35.59
C HIS A 526 65.31 -1.60 -34.28
N SER A 527 66.40 -1.46 -33.52
CA SER A 527 66.52 -2.12 -32.22
C SER A 527 65.63 -1.53 -31.13
N VAL A 528 65.49 -0.19 -31.08
CA VAL A 528 64.68 0.50 -30.07
C VAL A 528 63.17 0.40 -30.36
N LEU A 529 62.77 0.39 -31.64
CA LEU A 529 61.36 0.15 -32.01
C LEU A 529 60.94 -1.33 -31.91
N GLY A 530 61.90 -2.25 -31.88
CA GLY A 530 61.65 -3.69 -31.66
C GLY A 530 61.32 -4.07 -30.22
N GLU A 531 61.59 -3.18 -29.24
CA GLU A 531 61.37 -3.42 -27.80
C GLU A 531 60.08 -2.80 -27.23
N ARG A 532 59.07 -2.49 -28.07
CA ARG A 532 57.74 -2.20 -27.51
C ARG A 532 57.06 -3.50 -27.09
N PRO A 533 56.76 -3.71 -25.79
CA PRO A 533 55.92 -4.84 -25.39
C PRO A 533 54.58 -4.74 -26.09
N ALA A 534 54.13 -5.86 -26.67
CA ALA A 534 52.84 -5.97 -27.32
C ALA A 534 51.74 -5.42 -26.39
N ALA A 535 50.91 -4.52 -26.92
CA ALA A 535 49.75 -4.01 -26.22
C ALA A 535 48.87 -5.20 -25.74
N PRO A 536 48.35 -5.17 -24.51
CA PRO A 536 47.43 -6.22 -24.06
C PRO A 536 46.20 -6.25 -24.97
N PRO A 537 45.64 -7.42 -25.28
CA PRO A 537 44.50 -7.54 -26.18
C PRO A 537 43.34 -6.71 -25.64
N THR A 538 42.82 -5.81 -26.47
CA THR A 538 41.54 -5.13 -26.31
C THR A 538 40.47 -6.19 -26.04
N GLN A 539 39.98 -6.24 -24.80
CA GLN A 539 38.75 -6.95 -24.50
C GLN A 539 37.62 -6.21 -25.21
N GLU A 540 37.07 -6.82 -26.25
CA GLU A 540 35.77 -6.45 -26.78
C GLU A 540 34.76 -6.46 -25.61
N PRO A 541 33.90 -5.43 -25.48
CA PRO A 541 32.81 -5.50 -24.54
C PRO A 541 31.84 -6.60 -25.03
N ARG A 542 31.77 -7.70 -24.28
CA ARG A 542 30.56 -8.53 -24.28
C ARG A 542 29.45 -7.69 -23.66
N GLY A 543 28.58 -7.19 -24.51
CA GLY A 543 27.27 -6.62 -24.19
C GLY A 543 26.33 -6.91 -25.35
#